data_AF-C7MWB0-F1
#
_entry.id   AF-C7MWB0-F1
#
_cell.length_a   1.000
_cell.length_b   1.000
_cell.length_c   1.000
_cell.angle_alpha   90.00
_cell.angle_beta   90.00
_cell.angle_gamma   90.00
#
_symmetry.space_group_name_H-M   'P 1'
#
loop_
_entity.id
_entity.type
_entity.pdbx_description
1 polymer ?
#
loop_
_entity_poly.entity_id
_entity_poly.type
_entity_poly.pdbx_seq_one_letter_code
_entity_poly.pdbx_strand_id
1 'polypeptide(L)' 'MQRREVRMTVSVVDVTKEDLLRSRESLLQRLRLSPEELRERVANETATAEERVALERLDEIAFLLGEQA' A
#
# COMPACT_ATOMS: atom_id res chain seq x y z
N MET A 1 -10.00 33.81 -20.49
CA MET A 1 -9.31 32.85 -19.59
C MET A 1 -10.19 31.62 -19.46
N GLN A 2 -9.79 30.47 -20.04
CA GLN A 2 -10.58 29.23 -19.99
C GLN A 2 -10.16 28.42 -18.75
N ARG A 3 -11.10 28.17 -17.84
CA ARG A 3 -10.89 27.28 -16.68
C ARG A 3 -10.86 25.83 -17.20
N ARG A 4 -9.70 25.18 -17.11
CA ARG A 4 -9.57 23.73 -17.40
C ARG A 4 -10.26 22.96 -16.27
N GLU A 5 -11.39 22.35 -16.56
CA GLU A 5 -11.98 21.33 -15.69
C GLU A 5 -11.07 20.10 -15.71
N VAL A 6 -10.46 19.79 -14.57
CA VAL A 6 -9.71 18.54 -14.38
C VAL A 6 -10.75 17.45 -14.13
N ARG A 7 -11.11 16.68 -15.17
CA ARG A 7 -11.90 15.47 -14.99
C ARG A 7 -11.05 14.44 -14.25
N MET A 8 -11.27 14.28 -12.95
CA MET A 8 -10.73 13.15 -12.20
C MET A 8 -11.42 11.87 -12.67
N THR A 9 -10.70 11.05 -13.42
CA THR A 9 -11.15 9.71 -13.80
C THR A 9 -10.91 8.78 -12.62
N VAL A 10 -11.99 8.37 -11.95
CA VAL A 10 -11.94 7.30 -10.95
C VAL A 10 -11.90 5.97 -11.71
N SER A 11 -10.75 5.30 -11.69
CA SER A 11 -10.62 3.95 -12.23
C SER A 11 -11.07 2.96 -11.16
N VAL A 12 -12.18 2.26 -11.40
CA VAL A 12 -12.59 1.13 -10.57
C VAL A 12 -11.77 -0.08 -11.02
N VAL A 13 -10.86 -0.53 -10.16
CA VAL A 13 -10.13 -1.78 -10.38
C VAL A 13 -10.89 -2.88 -9.65
N ASP A 14 -11.36 -3.88 -10.39
CA ASP A 14 -11.91 -5.10 -9.81
C ASP A 14 -10.74 -5.89 -9.21
N VAL A 15 -10.58 -5.82 -7.89
CA VAL A 15 -9.58 -6.58 -7.15
C VAL A 15 -10.28 -7.60 -6.27
N THR A 16 -9.91 -8.87 -6.43
CA THR A 16 -10.44 -9.90 -5.55
C THR A 16 -9.68 -9.89 -4.21
N LYS A 17 -10.31 -10.47 -3.19
CA LYS A 17 -9.64 -10.71 -1.91
C LYS A 17 -8.35 -11.52 -2.08
N GLU A 18 -8.34 -12.49 -3.00
CA GLU A 18 -7.17 -13.33 -3.27
C GLU A 18 -6.03 -12.52 -3.90
N ASP A 19 -6.33 -11.58 -4.79
CA ASP A 19 -5.33 -10.68 -5.36
C ASP A 19 -4.69 -9.78 -4.31
N LEU A 20 -5.49 -9.26 -3.37
CA LEU A 20 -5.00 -8.46 -2.25
C LEU A 20 -4.07 -9.27 -1.34
N LEU A 21 -4.46 -10.50 -0.99
CA LEU A 21 -3.64 -11.40 -0.18
C LEU A 21 -2.33 -11.77 -0.89
N ARG A 22 -2.38 -12.07 -2.19
CA ARG A 22 -1.18 -12.36 -2.99
C ARG A 22 -0.26 -11.15 -3.09
N SER A 23 -0.82 -9.95 -3.26
CA SER A 23 -0.05 -8.72 -3.31
C SER A 23 0.65 -8.45 -1.97
N ARG A 24 -0.05 -8.67 -0.85
CA ARG A 24 0.53 -8.58 0.51
C ARG A 24 1.70 -9.55 0.67
N GLU A 25 1.52 -10.81 0.31
CA GLU A 25 2.57 -11.83 0.42
C GLU A 25 3.79 -11.49 -0.46
N SER A 26 3.55 -11.03 -1.70
CA SER A 26 4.62 -10.63 -2.61
C SER A 26 5.43 -9.44 -2.09
N LEU A 27 4.78 -8.42 -1.52
CA LEU A 27 5.45 -7.27 -0.91
C LEU A 27 6.36 -7.70 0.25
N LEU A 28 5.86 -8.55 1.14
CA LEU A 28 6.63 -9.04 2.28
C LEU A 28 7.81 -9.93 1.87
N GLN A 29 7.61 -10.82 0.88
CA GLN A 29 8.70 -11.65 0.35
C GLN A 29 9.79 -10.83 -0.32
N ARG A 30 9.43 -9.77 -1.05
CA ARG A 30 10.39 -8.88 -1.73
C ARG A 30 11.28 -8.15 -0.72
N LEU A 31 10.68 -7.62 0.34
CA LEU A 31 11.40 -6.86 1.35
C LEU A 31 12.19 -7.76 2.32
N ARG A 32 11.79 -9.04 2.46
CA ARG A 32 12.33 -9.96 3.48
C ARG A 32 12.25 -9.38 4.90
N LEU A 33 11.22 -8.59 5.15
CA LEU A 33 10.94 -7.96 6.44
C LEU A 33 9.52 -8.31 6.86
N SER A 34 9.32 -8.42 8.16
CA SER A 34 7.97 -8.46 8.73
C SER A 34 7.30 -7.08 8.65
N PRO A 35 5.96 -7.01 8.67
CA PRO A 35 5.23 -5.75 8.72
C PRO A 35 5.62 -4.90 9.94
N GLU A 36 5.92 -5.55 11.07
CA GLU A 36 6.31 -4.90 12.32
C GLU A 36 7.69 -4.24 12.20
N GLU A 37 8.67 -4.95 11.65
CA GLU A 37 9.99 -4.38 11.35
C GLU A 37 9.90 -3.21 10.37
N LEU A 38 9.05 -3.32 9.34
CA LEU A 38 8.85 -2.24 8.38
C LEU A 38 8.29 -0.98 9.05
N ARG A 39 7.29 -1.13 9.94
CA ARG A 39 6.73 -0.03 10.74
C ARG A 39 7.78 0.58 11.67
N GLU A 40 8.59 -0.24 12.33
CA GLU A 40 9.66 0.23 13.20
C GLU A 40 10.70 1.05 12.43
N ARG A 41 11.10 0.60 11.23
CA ARG A 41 12.05 1.33 10.38
C ARG A 41 11.49 2.65 9.88
N VAL A 42 10.20 2.70 9.55
CA VAL A 42 9.54 3.96 9.17
C VAL A 42 9.45 4.90 10.37
N ALA A 43 9.07 4.41 11.54
CA ALA A 43 8.98 5.19 12.77
C ALA A 43 10.34 5.77 13.22
N ASN A 44 11.42 5.00 13.03
CA ASN A 44 12.79 5.43 13.31
C ASN A 44 13.44 6.23 12.17
N GLU A 45 12.69 6.57 11.12
CA GLU A 45 13.16 7.29 9.94
C GLU A 45 14.32 6.61 9.18
N THR A 46 14.56 5.31 9.43
CA THR A 46 15.62 4.51 8.78
C THR A 46 15.13 3.76 7.53
N ALA A 47 13.81 3.76 7.28
CA ALA A 47 13.23 3.16 6.09
C ALA A 47 13.59 3.93 4.81
N THR A 48 14.00 3.16 3.80
CA THR A 48 14.17 3.59 2.42
C THR A 48 12.84 4.02 1.79
N ALA A 49 12.92 4.72 0.65
CA ALA A 49 11.73 5.12 -0.10
C ALA A 49 10.89 3.90 -0.54
N GLU A 50 11.54 2.80 -0.94
CA GLU A 50 10.83 1.56 -1.33
C GLU A 50 10.06 0.97 -0.13
N GLU A 51 10.69 0.91 1.04
CA GLU A 51 10.07 0.41 2.27
C GLU A 51 8.87 1.25 2.70
N ARG A 52 8.95 2.58 2.57
CA ARG A 52 7.83 3.50 2.86
C ARG A 52 6.64 3.25 1.94
N VAL A 53 6.89 3.18 0.63
CA VAL A 53 5.84 2.89 -0.36
C VAL A 53 5.21 1.52 -0.12
N ALA A 54 6.01 0.53 0.22
CA ALA A 54 5.51 -0.80 0.52
C ALA A 54 4.65 -0.81 1.79
N LEU A 55 5.01 -0.05 2.83
CA LEU A 55 4.18 0.09 4.03
C LEU A 55 2.83 0.73 3.69
N GLU A 56 2.82 1.82 2.93
CA GLU A 56 1.58 2.47 2.47
C GLU A 56 0.69 1.49 1.68
N ARG A 57 1.28 0.66 0.83
CA ARG A 57 0.56 -0.39 0.10
C ARG A 57 0.01 -1.49 1.00
N LEU A 58 0.76 -1.88 2.03
CA LEU A 58 0.29 -2.86 3.01
C LEU A 58 -0.90 -2.30 3.81
N ASP A 59 -0.86 -1.02 4.18
CA ASP A 59 -1.96 -0.35 4.88
C ASP A 59 -3.20 -0.19 3.97
N GLU A 60 -3.01 0.15 2.69
CA GLU A 60 -4.09 0.17 1.69
C GLU A 60 -4.75 -1.21 1.54
N ILE A 61 -3.94 -2.28 1.44
CA ILE A 61 -4.45 -3.65 1.36
C ILE A 61 -5.22 -4.01 2.63
N ALA A 62 -4.71 -3.69 3.82
CA ALA A 62 -5.39 -3.96 5.08
C ALA A 62 -6.74 -3.22 5.17
N PHE A 63 -6.79 -1.98 4.70
CA PHE A 63 -8.03 -1.21 4.59
C PHE A 63 -9.04 -1.89 3.65
N LEU A 64 -8.61 -2.28 2.45
CA LEU A 64 -9.47 -2.96 1.47
C LEU A 64 -9.97 -4.34 1.95
N LEU A 65 -9.18 -5.02 2.78
CA LEU A 65 -9.57 -6.29 3.40
C LEU A 65 -10.47 -6.12 4.63
N GLY A 66 -10.66 -4.89 5.12
CA GLY A 66 -11.41 -4.61 6.36
C GLY A 66 -10.69 -5.10 7.62
N GLU A 67 -9.36 -5.21 7.58
CA GLU A 67 -8.51 -5.65 8.70
C GLU A 67 -8.13 -4.48 9.64
N GLN A 68 -8.47 -3.24 9.28
CA GLN A 68 -8.32 -2.08 10.16
C GLN A 68 -9.46 -2.04 11.20
N ALA A 69 -9.15 -2.39 12.44
CA ALA A 69 -10.04 -2.28 13.61
C ALA A 69 -9.93 -0.91 14.27
#